data_AF-A0A3N9YEX7-F1
#
_entry.id   AF-A0A3N9YEX7-F1
#
_cell.length_a   1.000
_cell.length_b   1.000
_cell.length_c   1.000
_cell.angle_alpha   90.00
_cell.angle_beta   90.00
_cell.angle_gamma   90.00
#
_symmetry.space_group_name_H-M   'P 1'
#
loop_
_entity.id
_entity.type
_entity.pdbx_description
1 polymer ?
#
loop_
_entity_poly.entity_id
_entity_poly.type
_entity_poly.pdbx_seq_one_letter_code
_entity_poly.pdbx_strand_id
1 'polypeptide(L)'
;MGVPRVGTAGRAALIGGLALLLLGTTVGCRRSRPSPAPTAGTATVGLTVSAAQPSYRVGEQVSLRLKLVNNRDAECRLSRVPDGAVTVMSLTRDGTAVAPTVGGAAYYRDFTAYLVENLVRVPPRGSVELTLGSDPQSPVGAALTTSAPDGRGGATVTWWPVDQPGAYRLVLGYLRAPLRGVPADACAATAEQGTVAFEVRGG
;
A
#
# COMPACT_ATOMS: atom_id res chain seq x y z
N MET A 1 -26.21 -9.31 63.90
CA MET A 1 -27.65 -9.37 63.56
C MET A 1 -27.75 -9.89 62.15
N GLY A 2 -28.31 -11.04 61.79
CA GLY A 2 -29.05 -12.09 62.47
C GLY A 2 -29.61 -12.94 61.32
N VAL A 3 -29.10 -14.15 61.14
CA VAL A 3 -29.59 -15.12 60.15
C VAL A 3 -30.93 -15.68 60.66
N PRO A 4 -31.87 -16.06 59.77
CA PRO A 4 -32.21 -17.48 59.77
C PRO A 4 -32.29 -18.12 58.37
N ARG A 5 -31.79 -19.35 58.35
CA ARG A 5 -32.04 -20.43 57.39
C ARG A 5 -33.44 -21.00 57.59
N VAL A 6 -33.79 -21.94 56.70
CA VAL A 6 -34.64 -23.16 56.81
C VAL A 6 -35.64 -23.15 55.66
N GLY A 7 -35.78 -24.17 54.82
CA GLY A 7 -35.29 -25.54 54.80
C GLY A 7 -36.39 -26.46 54.29
N THR A 8 -36.02 -27.55 53.63
CA THR A 8 -36.79 -28.81 53.42
C THR A 8 -38.13 -28.72 52.66
N ALA A 9 -38.70 -29.75 52.03
CA ALA A 9 -38.31 -31.04 51.49
C ALA A 9 -39.58 -31.52 50.76
N GLY A 10 -39.47 -32.34 49.71
CA GLY A 10 -40.67 -32.93 49.11
C GLY A 10 -40.40 -33.76 47.87
N ARG A 11 -39.97 -35.01 48.07
CA ARG A 11 -40.04 -36.05 47.05
C ARG A 11 -41.49 -36.52 46.92
N ALA A 12 -42.00 -36.59 45.69
CA ALA A 12 -43.08 -37.51 45.33
C ALA A 12 -42.87 -37.98 43.89
N ALA A 13 -42.73 -39.29 43.75
CA ALA A 13 -42.68 -40.02 42.49
C ALA A 13 -44.11 -40.34 42.02
N LEU A 14 -44.33 -40.43 40.70
CA LEU A 14 -45.33 -41.24 39.99
C LEU A 14 -45.13 -40.99 38.49
N ILE A 15 -44.49 -41.90 37.76
CA ILE A 15 -45.11 -42.93 36.90
C ILE A 15 -46.05 -42.34 35.84
N GLY A 16 -45.71 -42.57 34.57
CA GLY A 16 -46.69 -42.73 33.51
C GLY A 16 -46.37 -41.98 32.22
N GLY A 17 -46.42 -42.70 31.10
CA GLY A 17 -46.78 -42.08 29.83
C GLY A 17 -45.67 -42.04 28.78
N LEU A 18 -45.34 -43.20 28.26
CA LEU A 18 -44.77 -43.39 26.93
C LEU A 18 -45.63 -42.66 25.88
N ALA A 19 -45.06 -41.67 25.18
CA ALA A 19 -45.61 -41.20 23.90
C ALA A 19 -44.47 -40.75 23.00
N LEU A 20 -44.21 -41.57 21.98
CA LEU A 20 -43.35 -41.28 20.84
C LEU A 20 -43.79 -39.97 20.16
N LEU A 21 -42.83 -39.08 19.93
CA LEU A 21 -42.85 -38.13 18.81
C LEU A 21 -41.39 -37.83 18.41
N LEU A 22 -40.83 -38.75 17.62
CA LEU A 22 -39.59 -38.54 16.87
C LEU A 22 -39.87 -37.56 15.73
N LEU A 23 -39.87 -36.26 16.04
CA LEU A 23 -39.73 -35.22 15.04
C LEU A 23 -38.24 -35.08 14.71
N GLY A 24 -37.81 -35.78 13.67
CA GLY A 24 -36.49 -35.62 13.07
C GLY A 24 -36.37 -34.22 12.47
N THR A 25 -35.83 -33.28 13.26
CA THR A 25 -35.35 -32.00 12.73
C THR A 25 -34.08 -32.28 11.95
N THR A 26 -34.21 -32.44 10.63
CA THR A 26 -33.11 -32.32 9.70
C THR A 26 -32.58 -30.89 9.81
N VAL A 27 -31.55 -30.70 10.64
CA VAL A 27 -30.71 -29.50 10.60
C VAL A 27 -30.01 -29.53 9.25
N GLY A 28 -30.69 -28.98 8.24
CA GLY A 28 -30.12 -28.74 6.94
C GLY A 28 -28.95 -27.79 7.12
N CYS A 29 -27.73 -28.33 7.05
CA CYS A 29 -26.53 -27.53 6.85
C CYS A 29 -26.75 -26.69 5.58
N ARG A 30 -27.21 -25.45 5.74
CA ARG A 30 -27.15 -24.45 4.68
C ARG A 30 -25.67 -24.33 4.35
N ARG A 31 -25.25 -24.99 3.27
CA ARG A 31 -23.97 -24.72 2.62
C ARG A 31 -23.95 -23.23 2.34
N SER A 32 -23.21 -22.49 3.14
CA SER A 32 -22.84 -21.11 2.84
C SER A 32 -22.21 -21.14 1.47
N ARG A 33 -22.95 -20.63 0.48
CA ARG A 33 -22.43 -20.45 -0.88
C ARG A 33 -21.22 -19.53 -0.72
N PRO A 34 -20.00 -19.94 -1.10
CA PRO A 34 -18.87 -19.04 -1.06
C PRO A 34 -19.25 -17.81 -1.88
N SER A 35 -19.15 -16.64 -1.25
CA SER A 35 -19.33 -15.39 -1.96
C SER A 35 -18.31 -15.40 -3.11
N PRO A 36 -18.71 -15.08 -4.35
CA PRO A 36 -17.75 -14.99 -5.44
C PRO A 36 -16.62 -14.05 -5.01
N ALA A 37 -15.38 -14.53 -5.05
CA ALA A 37 -14.23 -13.68 -4.85
C ALA A 37 -14.33 -12.52 -5.85
N PRO A 38 -14.07 -11.26 -5.45
CA PRO A 38 -14.07 -10.16 -6.41
C PRO A 38 -13.12 -10.54 -7.54
N THR A 39 -13.66 -10.61 -8.75
CA THR A 39 -12.83 -10.76 -9.96
C THR A 39 -11.88 -9.58 -9.93
N ALA A 40 -10.59 -9.84 -9.74
CA ALA A 40 -9.57 -8.81 -9.77
C ALA A 40 -9.66 -8.13 -11.15
N GLY A 41 -10.32 -6.97 -11.20
CA GLY A 41 -10.38 -6.18 -12.40
C GLY A 41 -8.95 -5.83 -12.80
N THR A 42 -8.63 -5.93 -14.09
CA THR A 42 -7.31 -5.56 -14.59
C THR A 42 -7.00 -4.13 -14.17
N ALA A 43 -5.91 -3.95 -13.42
CA ALA A 43 -5.48 -2.64 -12.96
C ALA A 43 -5.37 -1.67 -14.14
N THR A 44 -5.86 -0.45 -13.98
CA THR A 44 -5.87 0.57 -15.04
C THR A 44 -4.45 0.99 -15.44
N VAL A 45 -3.54 0.99 -14.47
CA VAL A 45 -2.10 1.16 -14.67
C VAL A 45 -1.38 -0.03 -14.04
N GLY A 46 -0.58 -0.75 -14.82
CA GLY A 46 0.33 -1.77 -14.30
C GLY A 46 1.57 -1.14 -13.69
N LEU A 47 2.10 -1.71 -12.61
CA LEU A 47 3.27 -1.20 -11.90
C LEU A 47 4.29 -2.32 -11.67
N THR A 48 5.43 -2.24 -12.35
CA THR A 48 6.57 -3.11 -12.07
C THR A 48 7.69 -2.31 -11.41
N VAL A 49 8.33 -2.87 -10.39
CA VAL A 49 9.44 -2.25 -9.67
C VAL A 49 10.61 -3.22 -9.61
N SER A 50 11.81 -2.75 -9.89
CA SER A 50 13.04 -3.51 -9.75
C SER A 50 14.16 -2.65 -9.17
N ALA A 51 15.06 -3.27 -8.41
CA ALA A 51 16.30 -2.63 -8.01
C ALA A 51 17.30 -2.70 -9.18
N ALA A 52 18.11 -1.66 -9.37
CA ALA A 52 19.15 -1.64 -10.41
C ALA A 52 20.20 -2.75 -10.17
N GLN A 53 20.42 -3.10 -8.91
CA GLN A 53 21.24 -4.22 -8.47
C GLN A 53 20.67 -4.85 -7.21
N PRO A 54 20.96 -6.14 -6.93
CA PRO A 54 20.43 -6.84 -5.77
C PRO A 54 21.09 -6.40 -4.45
N SER A 55 22.26 -5.77 -4.50
CA SER A 55 23.01 -5.36 -3.31
C SER A 55 23.78 -4.06 -3.55
N TYR A 56 23.82 -3.19 -2.55
CA TYR A 56 24.52 -1.91 -2.52
C TYR A 56 25.51 -1.87 -1.34
N ARG A 57 26.53 -1.03 -1.40
CA ARG A 57 27.38 -0.70 -0.24
C ARG A 57 26.73 0.42 0.58
N VAL A 58 27.08 0.53 1.86
CA VAL A 58 26.74 1.72 2.65
C VAL A 58 27.28 2.97 1.94
N GLY A 59 26.42 4.00 1.81
CA GLY A 59 26.72 5.24 1.11
C GLY A 59 26.60 5.17 -0.42
N GLU A 60 26.43 3.98 -1.00
CA GLU A 60 26.13 3.85 -2.42
C GLU A 60 24.67 4.24 -2.67
N GLN A 61 24.43 4.93 -3.79
CA GLN A 61 23.07 5.32 -4.16
C GLN A 61 22.24 4.08 -4.53
N VAL A 62 21.17 3.84 -3.77
CA VAL A 62 20.15 2.85 -4.10
C VAL A 62 19.32 3.39 -5.25
N SER A 63 19.16 2.61 -6.31
CA SER A 63 18.41 3.02 -7.51
C SER A 63 17.32 2.01 -7.84
N LEU A 64 16.07 2.45 -7.83
CA LEU A 64 14.91 1.63 -8.15
C LEU A 64 14.31 2.09 -9.47
N ARG A 65 14.07 1.14 -10.38
CA ARG A 65 13.38 1.38 -11.65
C ARG A 65 11.93 1.00 -11.50
N LEU A 66 11.05 1.92 -11.89
CA LEU A 66 9.61 1.72 -11.92
C LEU A 66 9.14 1.81 -13.36
N LYS A 67 8.32 0.84 -13.78
CA LYS A 67 7.66 0.85 -15.08
C LYS A 67 6.16 0.92 -14.88
N LEU A 68 5.56 1.98 -15.41
CA LEU A 68 4.12 2.17 -15.46
C LEU A 68 3.61 1.77 -16.84
N VAL A 69 2.59 0.94 -16.90
CA VAL A 69 1.99 0.49 -18.17
C VAL A 69 0.53 0.93 -18.22
N ASN A 70 0.14 1.61 -19.29
CA ASN A 70 -1.26 1.93 -19.55
C ASN A 70 -2.00 0.65 -20.00
N ASN A 71 -2.79 0.06 -19.12
CA ASN A 71 -3.57 -1.15 -19.41
C ASN A 71 -4.97 -0.86 -19.96
N ARG A 72 -5.29 0.42 -20.18
CA ARG A 72 -6.56 0.87 -20.76
C ARG A 72 -6.51 0.81 -22.29
N ASP A 73 -7.69 0.82 -22.89
CA ASP A 73 -7.87 0.93 -24.34
C ASP A 73 -8.03 2.41 -24.79
N ALA A 74 -7.66 3.35 -23.92
CA ALA A 74 -7.63 4.79 -24.20
C ALA A 74 -6.29 5.41 -23.74
N GLU A 75 -5.95 6.58 -24.26
CA GLU A 75 -4.78 7.36 -23.83
C GLU A 75 -4.86 7.71 -22.33
N CYS A 76 -3.74 7.62 -21.63
CA CYS A 76 -3.59 8.02 -20.24
C CYS A 76 -2.55 9.11 -20.05
N ARG A 77 -2.69 9.91 -18.99
CA ARG A 77 -1.63 10.83 -18.56
C ARG A 77 -0.91 10.22 -17.36
N LEU A 78 0.34 9.83 -17.56
CA LEU A 78 1.19 9.27 -16.51
C LEU A 78 2.30 10.27 -16.15
N SER A 79 2.77 10.22 -14.91
CA SER A 79 3.96 10.99 -14.52
C SER A 79 5.22 10.35 -15.10
N ARG A 80 6.17 11.17 -15.57
CA ARG A 80 7.53 10.74 -15.94
C ARG A 80 8.57 10.91 -14.82
N VAL A 81 8.14 11.42 -13.67
CA VAL A 81 8.98 11.62 -12.48
C VAL A 81 8.34 10.93 -11.27
N PRO A 82 9.12 10.45 -10.29
CA PRO A 82 8.57 9.80 -9.10
C PRO A 82 7.84 10.78 -8.17
N ASP A 83 8.27 12.04 -8.13
CA ASP A 83 7.65 13.10 -7.33
C ASP A 83 6.15 13.23 -7.59
N GLY A 84 5.36 13.29 -6.52
CA GLY A 84 3.90 13.46 -6.57
C GLY A 84 3.13 12.28 -7.17
N ALA A 85 3.82 11.18 -7.54
CA ALA A 85 3.24 10.05 -8.25
C ALA A 85 3.54 8.70 -7.61
N VAL A 86 4.72 8.55 -6.99
CA VAL A 86 5.12 7.32 -6.30
C VAL A 86 4.90 7.48 -4.80
N THR A 87 4.24 6.50 -4.21
CA THR A 87 4.03 6.41 -2.75
C THR A 87 4.74 5.17 -2.22
N VAL A 88 5.55 5.32 -1.18
CA VAL A 88 6.04 4.18 -0.42
C VAL A 88 4.97 3.80 0.61
N MET A 89 4.53 2.55 0.55
CA MET A 89 3.48 2.02 1.44
C MET A 89 4.08 1.34 2.67
N SER A 90 5.23 0.68 2.50
CA SER A 90 5.97 0.09 3.60
C SER A 90 7.44 -0.08 3.23
N LEU A 91 8.32 0.10 4.21
CA LEU A 91 9.72 -0.27 4.14
C LEU A 91 10.06 -1.12 5.36
N THR A 92 10.70 -2.26 5.14
CA THR A 92 11.26 -3.09 6.21
C THR A 92 12.74 -3.33 5.96
N ARG A 93 13.52 -3.43 7.04
CA ARG A 93 14.92 -3.88 7.07
C ARG A 93 14.99 -5.12 7.96
N ASP A 94 15.48 -6.23 7.43
CA ASP A 94 15.56 -7.52 8.13
C ASP A 94 14.22 -7.93 8.76
N GLY A 95 13.12 -7.67 8.03
CA GLY A 95 11.75 -7.92 8.48
C GLY A 95 11.18 -6.91 9.50
N THR A 96 11.99 -5.97 10.00
CA THR A 96 11.55 -4.92 10.93
C THR A 96 11.14 -3.67 10.17
N ALA A 97 10.01 -3.06 10.53
CA ALA A 97 9.55 -1.81 9.89
C ALA A 97 10.57 -0.67 10.08
N VAL A 98 10.84 0.06 9.01
CA VAL A 98 11.67 1.27 9.02
C VAL A 98 10.74 2.48 9.02
N ALA A 99 10.83 3.29 10.07
CA ALA A 99 10.03 4.51 10.16
C ALA A 99 10.56 5.57 9.18
N PRO A 100 9.68 6.21 8.39
CA PRO A 100 10.07 7.35 7.58
C PRO A 100 10.27 8.60 8.44
N THR A 101 11.00 9.57 7.89
CA THR A 101 11.00 10.95 8.38
C THR A 101 10.24 11.83 7.41
N VAL A 102 9.44 12.78 7.93
CA VAL A 102 8.61 13.68 7.11
C VAL A 102 9.06 15.12 7.34
N GLY A 103 9.08 15.90 6.27
CA GLY A 103 9.37 17.33 6.30
C GLY A 103 8.73 18.08 5.15
N GLY A 104 9.19 19.30 4.89
CA GLY A 104 8.69 20.15 3.82
C GLY A 104 9.79 20.56 2.86
N ALA A 105 9.40 20.80 1.60
CA ALA A 105 10.25 21.42 0.59
C ALA A 105 9.51 22.58 -0.08
N ALA A 106 10.22 23.70 -0.24
CA ALA A 106 9.74 24.86 -0.99
C ALA A 106 10.13 24.72 -2.47
N TYR A 107 9.22 25.12 -3.37
CA TYR A 107 9.46 25.09 -4.81
C TYR A 107 9.41 26.51 -5.39
N TYR A 108 10.38 26.84 -6.24
CA TYR A 108 10.46 28.17 -6.87
C TYR A 108 9.27 28.48 -7.78
N ARG A 109 8.72 27.46 -8.47
CA ARG A 109 7.61 27.61 -9.45
C ARG A 109 6.32 26.92 -9.07
N ASP A 110 6.06 26.68 -7.78
CA ASP A 110 4.95 25.86 -7.29
C ASP A 110 5.10 24.36 -7.65
N PHE A 111 4.96 23.49 -6.65
CA PHE A 111 5.14 22.05 -6.85
C PHE A 111 4.07 21.45 -7.76
N THR A 112 2.84 21.94 -7.73
CA THR A 112 1.75 21.45 -8.60
C THR A 112 2.05 21.77 -10.06
N ALA A 113 2.59 22.96 -10.36
CA ALA A 113 3.00 23.30 -11.71
C ALA A 113 4.08 22.34 -12.23
N TYR A 114 5.09 22.04 -11.40
CA TYR A 114 6.11 21.03 -11.70
C TYR A 114 5.50 19.65 -12.00
N LEU A 115 4.50 19.20 -11.23
CA LEU A 115 3.82 17.93 -11.49
C LEU A 115 3.07 17.93 -12.82
N VAL A 116 2.39 19.02 -13.18
CA VAL A 116 1.67 19.16 -14.46
C VAL A 116 2.64 19.09 -15.64
N GLU A 117 3.78 19.78 -15.56
CA GLU A 117 4.82 19.79 -16.60
C GLU A 117 5.46 18.41 -16.83
N ASN A 118 5.35 17.50 -15.87
CA ASN A 118 5.89 16.14 -15.95
C ASN A 118 4.85 15.07 -16.30
N LEU A 119 3.65 15.47 -16.69
CA LEU A 119 2.68 14.54 -17.27
C LEU A 119 2.97 14.29 -18.74
N VAL A 120 2.96 13.02 -19.12
CA VAL A 120 3.08 12.58 -20.51
C VAL A 120 1.86 11.78 -20.92
N ARG A 121 1.46 11.95 -22.18
CA ARG A 121 0.40 11.14 -22.79
C ARG A 121 0.98 9.78 -23.17
N VAL A 122 0.29 8.72 -22.78
CA VAL A 122 0.72 7.34 -22.97
C VAL A 122 -0.39 6.61 -23.71
N PRO A 123 -0.15 6.11 -24.92
CA PRO A 123 -1.17 5.40 -25.69
C PRO A 123 -1.57 4.10 -24.99
N PRO A 124 -2.67 3.45 -25.40
CA PRO A 124 -3.01 2.10 -24.96
C PRO A 124 -1.81 1.16 -25.06
N ARG A 125 -1.54 0.39 -24.00
CA ARG A 125 -0.39 -0.53 -23.86
C ARG A 125 0.99 0.13 -23.89
N GLY A 126 1.06 1.46 -23.99
CA GLY A 126 2.29 2.22 -23.83
C GLY A 126 2.79 2.21 -22.39
N SER A 127 4.04 2.60 -22.18
CA SER A 127 4.66 2.65 -20.86
C SER A 127 5.53 3.87 -20.62
N VAL A 128 5.74 4.20 -19.36
CA VAL A 128 6.68 5.21 -18.88
C VAL A 128 7.58 4.58 -17.82
N GLU A 129 8.86 4.91 -17.86
CA GLU A 129 9.83 4.49 -16.84
C GLU A 129 10.22 5.69 -15.97
N LEU A 130 10.35 5.44 -14.68
CA LEU A 130 10.81 6.38 -13.66
C LEU A 130 11.90 5.72 -12.82
N THR A 131 12.81 6.55 -12.32
CA THR A 131 13.84 6.12 -11.38
C THR A 131 13.61 6.78 -10.04
N LEU A 132 13.46 5.97 -8.98
CA LEU A 132 13.48 6.43 -7.60
C LEU A 132 14.85 6.11 -7.01
N GLY A 133 15.68 7.13 -6.85
CA GLY A 133 17.01 7.01 -6.26
C GLY A 133 17.02 7.42 -4.79
N SER A 134 17.93 6.86 -4.00
CA SER A 134 18.26 7.43 -2.70
C SER A 134 19.08 8.70 -2.87
N ASP A 135 18.90 9.66 -1.96
CA ASP A 135 19.76 10.84 -1.85
C ASP A 135 20.76 10.60 -0.72
N PRO A 136 22.07 10.43 -1.01
CA PRO A 136 23.09 10.24 0.02
C PRO A 136 23.28 11.48 0.92
N GLN A 137 22.80 12.64 0.49
CA GLN A 137 22.89 13.91 1.23
C GLN A 137 21.57 14.30 1.92
N SER A 138 20.59 13.38 1.98
CA SER A 138 19.33 13.70 2.65
C SER A 138 19.53 14.05 4.14
N PRO A 139 18.62 14.84 4.75
CA PRO A 139 18.73 15.24 6.15
C PRO A 139 18.80 14.08 7.16
N VAL A 140 18.41 12.87 6.74
CA VAL A 140 18.38 11.66 7.57
C VAL A 140 19.38 10.59 7.12
N GLY A 141 20.42 11.00 6.39
CA GLY A 141 21.33 10.07 5.71
C GLY A 141 20.76 9.58 4.38
N ALA A 142 21.39 8.57 3.79
CA ALA A 142 20.97 8.00 2.50
C ALA A 142 19.52 7.50 2.57
N ALA A 143 18.61 8.14 1.85
CA ALA A 143 17.19 7.85 1.91
C ALA A 143 16.51 7.91 0.55
N LEU A 144 15.59 6.99 0.28
CA LEU A 144 14.65 7.13 -0.83
C LEU A 144 13.68 8.27 -0.50
N THR A 145 13.41 9.13 -1.47
CA THR A 145 12.62 10.35 -1.24
C THR A 145 11.35 10.34 -2.07
N THR A 146 10.20 10.51 -1.42
CA THR A 146 8.91 10.71 -2.08
C THR A 146 8.31 12.05 -1.68
N SER A 147 7.60 12.69 -2.60
CA SER A 147 7.06 14.04 -2.42
C SER A 147 5.56 14.04 -2.72
N ALA A 148 4.77 14.81 -1.97
CA ALA A 148 3.34 15.03 -2.21
C ALA A 148 3.00 16.51 -2.08
N PRO A 149 2.04 17.06 -2.86
CA PRO A 149 1.64 18.46 -2.73
C PRO A 149 1.15 18.79 -1.32
N ASP A 150 1.61 19.91 -0.76
CA ASP A 150 1.19 20.37 0.57
C ASP A 150 -0.04 21.30 0.55
N GLY A 151 -0.55 21.64 -0.64
CA GLY A 151 -1.66 22.55 -0.85
C GLY A 151 -1.32 24.05 -0.71
N ARG A 152 -0.06 24.39 -0.46
CA ARG A 152 0.47 25.76 -0.28
C ARG A 152 1.53 26.12 -1.34
N GLY A 153 1.67 25.27 -2.36
CA GLY A 153 2.62 25.39 -3.45
C GLY A 153 3.98 24.76 -3.19
N GLY A 154 4.18 24.15 -2.01
CA GLY A 154 5.34 23.32 -1.70
C GLY A 154 5.02 21.83 -1.79
N ALA A 155 5.91 21.03 -1.21
CA ALA A 155 5.72 19.59 -1.06
C ALA A 155 5.93 19.16 0.39
N THR A 156 5.12 18.21 0.84
CA THR A 156 5.47 17.33 1.95
C THR A 156 6.42 16.28 1.41
N VAL A 157 7.62 16.20 2.00
CA VAL A 157 8.65 15.24 1.62
C VAL A 157 8.73 14.15 2.66
N THR A 158 8.81 12.90 2.21
CA THR A 158 9.01 11.73 3.07
C THR A 158 10.31 11.05 2.68
N TRP A 159 11.22 10.96 3.64
CA TRP A 159 12.49 10.25 3.51
C TRP A 159 12.39 8.87 4.15
N TRP A 160 12.81 7.87 3.39
CA TRP A 160 12.82 6.45 3.77
C TRP A 160 14.26 5.98 3.88
N PRO A 161 14.82 5.93 5.12
CA PRO A 161 16.24 5.63 5.32
C PRO A 161 16.62 4.25 4.78
N VAL A 162 17.73 4.22 4.04
CA VAL A 162 18.36 3.01 3.47
C VAL A 162 19.89 3.05 3.68
N ASP A 163 20.32 3.80 4.69
CA ASP A 163 21.72 4.12 5.01
C ASP A 163 22.41 3.03 5.84
N GLN A 164 21.64 2.16 6.49
CA GLN A 164 22.15 1.10 7.35
C GLN A 164 22.25 -0.24 6.61
N PRO A 165 23.21 -1.10 6.95
CA PRO A 165 23.25 -2.47 6.43
C PRO A 165 21.99 -3.27 6.77
N GLY A 166 21.60 -4.18 5.87
CA GLY A 166 20.49 -5.12 6.06
C GLY A 166 19.77 -5.48 4.76
N ALA A 167 18.86 -6.44 4.85
CA ALA A 167 17.98 -6.82 3.75
C ALA A 167 16.71 -5.96 3.77
N TYR A 168 16.55 -5.12 2.74
CA TYR A 168 15.40 -4.24 2.61
C TYR A 168 14.32 -4.89 1.76
N ARG A 169 13.07 -4.67 2.16
CA ARG A 169 11.87 -4.94 1.36
C ARG A 169 11.00 -3.69 1.35
N LEU A 170 10.66 -3.24 0.15
CA LEU A 170 9.91 -2.03 -0.10
C LEU A 170 8.65 -2.36 -0.89
N VAL A 171 7.53 -1.77 -0.49
CA VAL A 171 6.26 -1.82 -1.23
C VAL A 171 5.95 -0.40 -1.71
N LEU A 172 5.75 -0.26 -3.01
CA LEU A 172 5.47 1.00 -3.70
C LEU A 172 4.09 0.93 -4.36
N GLY A 173 3.42 2.07 -4.38
CA GLY A 173 2.20 2.31 -5.16
C GLY A 173 2.38 3.48 -6.10
N TYR A 174 1.47 3.57 -7.08
CA TYR A 174 1.35 4.73 -7.96
C TYR A 174 0.02 5.44 -7.71
N LEU A 175 0.13 6.67 -7.24
CA LEU A 175 -0.98 7.57 -6.92
C LEU A 175 -0.57 9.00 -7.25
N ARG A 176 -1.19 9.54 -8.29
CA ARG A 176 -1.11 10.95 -8.66
C ARG A 176 -2.33 11.66 -8.08
N ALA A 177 -2.09 12.61 -7.18
CA ALA A 177 -3.14 13.46 -6.64
C ALA A 177 -3.84 14.27 -7.77
N PRO A 178 -5.12 14.64 -7.62
CA PRO A 178 -5.77 15.55 -8.56
C PRO A 178 -4.99 16.86 -8.72
N LEU A 179 -4.74 17.27 -9.96
CA LEU A 179 -3.99 18.48 -10.29
C LEU A 179 -4.92 19.52 -10.90
N ARG A 180 -4.81 20.78 -10.45
CA ARG A 180 -5.63 21.87 -10.96
C ARG A 180 -5.39 22.07 -12.47
N GLY A 181 -6.47 22.20 -13.24
CA GLY A 181 -6.38 22.38 -14.70
C GLY A 181 -6.05 21.12 -15.49
N VAL A 182 -5.84 19.98 -14.82
CA VAL A 182 -5.67 18.68 -15.46
C VAL A 182 -6.99 17.92 -15.38
N PRO A 183 -7.59 17.52 -16.52
CA PRO A 183 -8.79 16.68 -16.50
C PRO A 183 -8.53 15.37 -15.77
N ALA A 184 -9.53 14.93 -14.99
CA ALA A 184 -9.48 13.62 -14.37
C ALA A 184 -9.34 12.52 -15.44
N ASP A 185 -8.50 11.53 -15.16
CA ASP A 185 -8.37 10.33 -15.97
C ASP A 185 -8.27 9.09 -15.08
N ALA A 186 -8.68 7.94 -15.61
CA ALA A 186 -8.71 6.67 -14.89
C ALA A 186 -7.31 6.10 -14.58
N CYS A 187 -6.26 6.79 -15.01
CA CYS A 187 -4.86 6.43 -14.83
C CYS A 187 -4.17 7.34 -13.80
N ALA A 188 -4.93 8.10 -13.01
CA ALA A 188 -4.39 8.87 -11.89
C ALA A 188 -3.91 7.97 -10.74
N ALA A 189 -4.41 6.75 -10.62
CA ALA A 189 -4.02 5.82 -9.57
C ALA A 189 -4.12 4.37 -10.04
N THR A 190 -3.44 3.47 -9.35
CA THR A 190 -3.64 2.03 -9.46
C THR A 190 -3.77 1.40 -8.09
N ALA A 191 -4.57 0.34 -8.00
CA ALA A 191 -4.61 -0.52 -6.83
C ALA A 191 -3.46 -1.55 -6.81
N GLU A 192 -2.74 -1.69 -7.93
CA GLU A 192 -1.57 -2.55 -8.04
C GLU A 192 -0.39 -1.98 -7.24
N GLN A 193 0.40 -2.87 -6.64
CA GLN A 193 1.56 -2.50 -5.84
C GLN A 193 2.79 -3.20 -6.40
N GLY A 194 3.91 -2.48 -6.43
CA GLY A 194 5.21 -3.05 -6.74
C GLY A 194 5.95 -3.41 -5.46
N THR A 195 6.47 -4.64 -5.37
CA THR A 195 7.37 -5.05 -4.29
C THR A 195 8.78 -5.23 -4.82
N VAL A 196 9.77 -4.68 -4.13
CA VAL A 196 11.19 -4.86 -4.45
C VAL A 196 11.98 -5.20 -3.19
N ALA A 197 13.00 -6.02 -3.36
CA ALA A 197 13.97 -6.34 -2.32
C ALA A 197 15.39 -6.06 -2.81
N PHE A 198 16.24 -5.62 -1.89
CA PHE A 198 17.67 -5.40 -2.11
C PHE A 198 18.41 -5.44 -0.78
N GLU A 199 19.73 -5.62 -0.83
CA GLU A 199 20.59 -5.59 0.35
C GLU A 199 21.41 -4.28 0.38
N VAL A 200 21.66 -3.78 1.58
CA VAL A 200 22.75 -2.83 1.83
C VAL A 200 23.79 -3.55 2.68
N ARG A 201 25.04 -3.61 2.21
CA ARG A 201 26.12 -4.35 2.87
C ARG A 201 27.00 -3.42 3.68
N GLY A 202 27.32 -3.84 4.90
CA GLY A 202 28.41 -3.24 5.68
C GLY A 202 29.74 -3.44 4.97
N GLY A 203 30.58 -2.41 5.02
CA GLY A 203 31.97 -2.49 4.55
C GLY A 203 32.87 -3.28 5.49
#